data_AF-Q8IS76-F1
#
_entry.id   AF-Q8IS76-F1
#
_cell.length_a   1.000
_cell.length_b   1.000
_cell.length_c   1.000
_cell.angle_alpha   90.00
_cell.angle_beta   90.00
_cell.angle_gamma   90.00
#
_symmetry.space_group_name_H-M   'P 1'
#
loop_
_entity.id
_entity.type
_entity.pdbx_description
1 polymer ?
#
loop_
_entity_poly.entity_id
_entity_poly.type
_entity_poly.pdbx_seq_one_letter_code
_entity_poly.pdbx_strand_id
1 'polypeptide(L)'
;MNYAFKTPYKTGKPCGDCPDTCANGLCDCKGKLCLNNGKIHPNTCKCECLARFSGENCETLDCDKPDIFLCPKIWKPDFCLIYANVPALCPHMCKKCRPSKK
;
A
#
# COMPACT_ATOMS: atom_id res chain seq x y z
N MET A 1 7.42 13.04 27.39
CA MET A 1 7.03 12.18 26.25
C MET A 1 8.16 11.20 26.00
N ASN A 2 7.92 9.90 26.25
CA ASN A 2 8.93 8.86 26.14
C ASN A 2 8.85 8.26 24.72
N TYR A 3 9.68 8.72 23.80
CA TYR A 3 9.77 8.14 22.46
C TYR A 3 10.60 6.85 22.54
N ALA A 4 9.93 5.74 22.84
CA ALA A 4 10.53 4.42 22.80
C ALA A 4 10.75 4.00 21.33
N PHE A 5 11.80 4.51 20.68
CA PHE A 5 12.35 3.88 19.47
C PHE A 5 13.15 2.64 19.87
N LYS A 6 12.48 1.63 20.42
CA LYS A 6 13.12 0.35 20.77
C LYS A 6 13.22 -0.50 19.50
N THR A 7 14.28 -0.24 18.74
CA THR A 7 14.76 -0.98 17.56
C THR A 7 13.77 -1.12 16.40
N PRO A 8 14.19 -0.94 15.13
CA PRO A 8 13.30 -1.10 13.97
C PRO A 8 12.84 -2.55 13.75
N TYR A 9 13.32 -3.49 14.57
CA TYR A 9 13.05 -4.92 14.48
C TYR A 9 12.33 -5.41 15.73
N LYS A 10 11.41 -6.36 15.50
CA LYS A 10 10.75 -7.13 16.56
C LYS A 10 11.78 -8.01 17.27
N THR A 11 11.71 -8.09 18.59
CA THR A 11 12.52 -9.04 19.38
C THR A 11 12.16 -10.47 19.02
N GLY A 12 13.16 -11.32 18.79
CA GLY A 12 12.96 -12.75 18.52
C GLY A 12 14.05 -13.36 17.65
N LYS A 13 13.82 -14.60 17.20
CA LYS A 13 14.70 -15.25 16.21
C LYS A 13 14.67 -14.45 14.90
N PRO A 14 15.82 -14.23 14.24
CA PRO A 14 15.84 -13.73 12.86
C PRO A 14 14.85 -14.49 11.97
N CYS A 15 14.10 -13.76 11.16
CA CYS A 15 13.05 -14.31 10.28
C CYS A 15 11.91 -15.07 10.98
N GLY A 16 11.66 -14.87 12.28
CA GLY A 16 10.59 -15.58 13.00
C GLY A 16 9.20 -15.45 12.36
N ASP A 17 8.92 -14.31 11.71
CA ASP A 17 7.64 -14.03 11.03
C ASP A 17 7.66 -14.44 9.54
N CYS A 18 8.76 -15.01 9.03
CA CYS A 18 8.97 -15.33 7.62
C CYS A 18 9.91 -16.53 7.37
N PRO A 19 9.61 -17.72 7.95
CA PRO A 19 10.46 -18.90 7.80
C PRO A 19 10.75 -19.30 6.34
N ASP A 20 9.81 -19.07 5.42
CA ASP A 20 9.89 -19.56 4.04
C ASP A 20 10.61 -18.59 3.09
N THR A 21 10.85 -17.36 3.53
CA THR A 21 11.42 -16.26 2.73
C THR A 21 12.63 -15.63 3.42
N CYS A 22 13.23 -16.35 4.38
CA CYS A 22 14.41 -15.88 5.08
C CYS A 22 15.66 -15.92 4.19
N ALA A 23 16.29 -14.77 3.99
CA ALA A 23 17.60 -14.65 3.34
C ALA A 23 18.51 -13.79 4.21
N ASN A 24 19.66 -14.33 4.60
CA ASN A 24 20.67 -13.61 5.39
C ASN A 24 20.13 -12.96 6.68
N GLY A 25 19.16 -13.62 7.34
CA GLY A 25 18.57 -13.14 8.60
C GLY A 25 17.48 -12.08 8.43
N LEU A 26 17.06 -11.78 7.20
CA LEU A 26 15.98 -10.85 6.87
C LEU A 26 14.89 -11.55 6.05
N CYS A 27 13.64 -11.07 6.17
CA CYS A 27 12.57 -11.47 5.27
C CYS A 27 12.83 -10.83 3.90
N ASP A 28 13.11 -11.65 2.89
CA ASP A 28 13.40 -11.18 1.54
C ASP A 28 12.45 -11.79 0.52
N CYS A 29 11.66 -10.91 -0.11
CA CYS A 29 10.75 -11.25 -1.19
C CYS A 29 11.36 -11.04 -2.58
N LYS A 30 12.70 -11.07 -2.69
CA LYS A 30 13.47 -10.99 -3.94
C LYS A 30 13.10 -9.77 -4.78
N GLY A 31 12.92 -8.64 -4.11
CA GLY A 31 12.56 -7.36 -4.74
C GLY A 31 11.10 -7.22 -5.16
N LYS A 32 10.21 -8.16 -4.81
CA LYS A 32 8.77 -8.02 -5.07
C LYS A 32 8.22 -6.77 -4.36
N LEU A 33 7.45 -5.97 -5.09
CA LEU A 33 6.90 -4.69 -4.64
C LEU A 33 5.38 -4.68 -4.79
N CYS A 34 4.69 -4.32 -3.69
CA CYS A 34 3.25 -4.07 -3.71
C CYS A 34 3.00 -2.58 -3.99
N LEU A 35 2.30 -2.30 -5.08
CA LEU A 35 1.96 -0.95 -5.52
C LEU A 35 0.74 -0.41 -4.77
N ASN A 36 0.45 0.88 -4.96
CA ASN A 36 -0.78 1.52 -4.51
C ASN A 36 -1.13 1.31 -3.02
N ASN A 37 -0.10 1.36 -2.15
CA ASN A 37 -0.20 1.09 -0.70
C ASN A 37 -0.62 -0.36 -0.34
N GLY A 38 -0.39 -1.31 -1.23
CA GLY A 38 -0.47 -2.73 -0.89
C GLY A 38 0.57 -3.11 0.15
N LYS A 39 0.25 -4.08 1.01
CA LYS A 39 1.18 -4.59 2.03
C LYS A 39 1.70 -5.95 1.60
N ILE A 40 3.01 -6.16 1.70
CA ILE A 40 3.58 -7.48 1.44
C ILE A 40 3.47 -8.37 2.68
N HIS A 41 2.94 -9.57 2.52
CA HIS A 41 2.97 -10.57 3.57
C HIS A 41 4.39 -11.18 3.61
N PRO A 42 5.17 -11.01 4.69
CA PRO A 42 6.60 -11.30 4.67
C PRO A 42 6.91 -12.77 4.42
N ASN A 43 6.11 -13.71 4.93
CA ASN A 43 6.35 -15.15 4.71
C ASN A 43 5.92 -15.68 3.34
N THR A 44 4.92 -15.07 2.69
CA THR A 44 4.34 -15.63 1.45
C THR A 44 4.64 -14.76 0.23
N CYS A 45 5.17 -13.56 0.46
CA CYS A 45 5.42 -12.54 -0.55
C CYS A 45 4.19 -12.19 -1.40
N LYS A 46 2.99 -12.44 -0.89
CA LYS A 46 1.73 -12.01 -1.53
C LYS A 46 1.41 -10.59 -1.11
N CYS A 47 0.85 -9.82 -2.03
CA CYS A 47 0.38 -8.48 -1.75
C CYS A 47 -1.06 -8.50 -1.23
N GLU A 48 -1.28 -7.87 -0.09
CA GLU A 48 -2.58 -7.51 0.42
C GLU A 48 -2.95 -6.14 -0.14
N CYS A 49 -3.88 -6.12 -1.10
CA CYS A 49 -4.29 -4.89 -1.77
C CYS A 49 -5.34 -4.14 -0.96
N LEU A 50 -5.29 -2.80 -1.00
CA LEU A 50 -6.42 -2.00 -0.55
C LEU A 50 -7.66 -2.34 -1.40
N ALA A 51 -8.85 -2.20 -0.82
CA ALA A 51 -10.10 -2.73 -1.38
C ALA A 51 -10.39 -2.41 -2.86
N ARG A 52 -9.83 -1.32 -3.41
CA ARG A 52 -10.02 -0.89 -4.81
C ARG A 52 -8.91 -1.32 -5.76
N PHE A 53 -7.92 -2.04 -5.28
CA PHE A 53 -6.82 -2.53 -6.08
C PHE A 53 -6.81 -4.05 -6.14
N SER A 54 -6.33 -4.57 -7.25
CA SER A 54 -6.17 -6.00 -7.52
C SER A 54 -4.94 -6.24 -8.40
N GLY A 55 -4.72 -7.50 -8.76
CA GLY A 55 -3.51 -7.93 -9.46
C GLY A 55 -2.46 -8.50 -8.50
N GLU A 56 -1.38 -9.04 -9.06
CA GLU A 56 -0.35 -9.70 -8.26
C GLU A 56 0.39 -8.72 -7.34
N ASN A 57 0.56 -7.48 -7.81
CA ASN A 57 1.28 -6.41 -7.16
C ASN A 57 0.36 -5.22 -6.82
N CYS A 58 -0.97 -5.40 -6.80
CA CYS A 58 -1.96 -4.33 -6.59
C CYS A 58 -1.91 -3.20 -7.63
N GLU A 59 -1.53 -3.51 -8.86
CA GLU A 59 -1.38 -2.60 -9.99
C GLU A 59 -2.72 -2.19 -10.62
N THR A 60 -3.73 -3.05 -10.53
CA THR A 60 -5.02 -2.85 -11.20
C THR A 60 -5.93 -2.02 -10.31
N LEU A 61 -6.44 -0.91 -10.85
CA LEU A 61 -7.36 0.00 -10.15
C LEU A 61 -8.81 -0.26 -10.59
N ASP A 62 -9.69 -0.48 -9.62
CA ASP A 62 -11.14 -0.50 -9.79
C ASP A 62 -11.71 0.92 -9.69
N CYS A 63 -12.16 1.44 -10.84
CA CYS A 63 -12.74 2.77 -10.97
C CYS A 63 -14.24 2.83 -10.71
N ASP A 64 -14.93 1.71 -10.54
CA ASP A 64 -16.35 1.71 -10.18
C ASP A 64 -16.55 2.04 -8.69
N LYS A 65 -15.48 1.92 -7.90
CA LYS A 65 -15.47 2.33 -6.49
C LYS A 65 -15.32 3.86 -6.35
N PRO A 66 -16.07 4.50 -5.43
CA PRO A 66 -15.93 5.93 -5.18
C PRO A 66 -14.62 6.26 -4.45
N ASP A 67 -14.26 7.55 -4.43
CA ASP A 67 -13.20 8.06 -3.56
C ASP A 67 -13.61 7.96 -2.08
N ILE A 68 -12.63 7.92 -1.18
CA ILE A 68 -12.92 7.98 0.26
C ILE A 68 -13.57 9.32 0.63
N PHE A 69 -14.33 9.35 1.72
CA PHE A 69 -15.11 10.52 2.13
C PHE A 69 -14.29 11.82 2.37
N LEU A 70 -12.97 11.69 2.54
CA LEU A 70 -12.05 12.83 2.68
C LEU A 70 -11.91 13.64 1.38
N CYS A 71 -12.33 13.10 0.24
CA CYS A 71 -12.16 13.69 -1.07
C CYS A 71 -13.49 14.15 -1.68
N PRO A 72 -13.64 15.42 -2.09
CA PRO A 72 -12.70 16.56 -2.00
C PRO A 72 -12.87 17.40 -0.71
N LYS A 73 -13.49 16.85 0.35
CA LYS A 73 -13.91 17.61 1.53
C LYS A 73 -12.74 18.18 2.34
N ILE A 74 -11.71 17.36 2.57
CA ILE A 74 -10.52 17.72 3.34
C ILE A 74 -9.30 17.73 2.43
N TRP A 75 -9.16 16.73 1.56
CA TRP A 75 -8.08 16.68 0.59
C TRP A 75 -8.50 17.36 -0.70
N LYS A 76 -7.62 18.24 -1.20
CA LYS A 76 -7.85 19.06 -2.40
C LYS A 76 -7.19 18.42 -3.62
N PRO A 77 -7.61 18.74 -4.86
CA PRO A 77 -6.98 18.22 -6.06
C PRO A 77 -5.46 18.41 -6.12
N ASP A 78 -4.92 19.52 -5.59
CA ASP A 78 -3.47 19.77 -5.59
C ASP A 78 -2.70 18.75 -4.73
N PHE A 79 -3.36 18.11 -3.77
CA PHE A 79 -2.76 17.10 -2.92
C PHE A 79 -2.39 15.82 -3.69
N CYS A 80 -2.97 15.63 -4.87
CA CYS A 80 -2.61 14.54 -5.77
C CYS A 80 -1.13 14.59 -6.21
N LEU A 81 -0.51 15.78 -6.21
CA LEU A 81 0.90 15.97 -6.59
C LEU A 81 1.84 16.07 -5.38
N ILE A 82 1.28 16.30 -4.19
CA ILE A 82 2.06 16.53 -2.96
C ILE A 82 2.21 15.26 -2.15
N TYR A 83 1.14 14.45 -2.05
CA TYR A 83 1.10 13.30 -1.15
C TYR A 83 0.91 12.00 -1.93
N ALA A 84 1.88 11.09 -1.81
CA ALA A 84 1.90 9.83 -2.57
C ALA A 84 0.69 8.91 -2.32
N ASN A 85 0.07 9.00 -1.14
CA ASN A 85 -1.11 8.20 -0.80
C ASN A 85 -2.41 8.73 -1.43
N VAL A 86 -2.50 10.04 -1.71
CA VAL A 86 -3.75 10.69 -2.15
C VAL A 86 -4.24 10.14 -3.49
N PRO A 87 -3.40 9.96 -4.53
CA PRO A 87 -3.87 9.36 -5.78
C PRO A 87 -4.39 7.92 -5.67
N ALA A 88 -3.93 7.16 -4.68
CA ALA A 88 -4.41 5.80 -4.46
C ALA A 88 -5.78 5.80 -3.74
N LEU A 89 -6.00 6.74 -2.83
CA LEU A 89 -7.24 6.85 -2.06
C LEU A 89 -8.33 7.66 -2.77
N CYS A 90 -7.94 8.59 -3.63
CA CYS A 90 -8.83 9.51 -4.33
C CYS A 90 -8.57 9.59 -5.85
N PRO A 91 -8.58 8.46 -6.56
CA PRO A 91 -8.29 8.40 -7.98
C PRO A 91 -9.28 9.18 -8.85
N HIS A 92 -10.55 9.36 -8.47
CA HIS A 92 -11.48 10.18 -9.26
C HIS A 92 -11.15 11.67 -9.15
N MET A 93 -10.97 12.16 -7.93
CA MET A 93 -10.52 13.53 -7.66
C MET A 93 -9.16 13.81 -8.34
N CYS A 94 -8.25 12.83 -8.32
CA CYS A 94 -6.94 12.92 -8.97
C CYS A 94 -6.95 12.56 -10.46
N LYS A 95 -8.13 12.37 -11.09
CA LYS A 95 -8.29 12.08 -12.52
C LYS A 95 -7.52 10.82 -13.00
N LYS A 96 -7.19 9.91 -12.10
CA LYS A 96 -6.70 8.56 -12.42
C LYS A 96 -7.81 7.67 -12.94
N CYS A 97 -9.01 7.82 -12.39
CA CYS A 97 -10.23 7.26 -12.96
C CYS A 97 -10.89 8.29 -13.86
N ARG A 98 -11.30 7.86 -15.05
CA ARG A 98 -12.22 8.63 -15.90
C ARG A 98 -13.64 8.18 -15.55
N PRO A 99 -14.64 9.07 -15.57
CA PRO A 99 -16.02 8.65 -15.48
C PRO A 99 -16.28 7.66 -16.62
N SER A 100 -16.74 6.46 -16.28
CA SER A 100 -17.25 5.48 -17.24
C SER A 100 -18.29 6.21 -18.09
N LYS A 101 -18.06 6.31 -19.41
CA LYS A 101 -19.04 6.89 -20.33
C LYS A 101 -20.32 6.08 -20.17
N LYS A 102 -21.33 6.66 -19.53
CA LYS A 102 -22.72 6.18 -19.61
C LYS A 102 -23.30 6.61 -20.95
#